data_AF-A0A1X7K7I6-F1
#
_entry.id   AF-A0A1X7K7I6-F1
#
_cell.length_a   1.000
_cell.length_b   1.000
_cell.length_c   1.000
_cell.angle_alpha   90.00
_cell.angle_beta   90.00
_cell.angle_gamma   90.00
#
_symmetry.space_group_name_H-M   'P 1'
#
loop_
_entity.id
_entity.type
_entity.pdbx_description
1 polymer ?
#
loop_
_entity_poly.entity_id
_entity_poly.type
_entity_poly.pdbx_seq_one_letter_code
_entity_poly.pdbx_strand_id
1 'polypeptide(L)'
;MKNSLVLSIITEEMPYQRYRFVGDEKDTGIKQIWEELVIPRGDAYDKPLIVLVGRWTGSMGEGISIGFDSFDRAEIVGTKMAGLLGGIWAFELDETKIGYQFPGIKLYHVDKTPREDFVPKNRIISNSDYLPKAKELIYKSVQ
;
A
#
# COMPACT_ATOMS: atom_id res chain seq x y z
N MET A 1 -4.71 -15.38 -2.45
CA MET A 1 -3.39 -14.71 -2.47
C MET A 1 -3.48 -13.24 -2.05
N LYS A 2 -4.44 -12.87 -1.19
CA LYS A 2 -4.51 -11.53 -0.58
C LYS A 2 -3.68 -11.59 0.71
N ASN A 3 -2.70 -10.71 0.85
CA ASN A 3 -2.00 -10.33 2.09
C ASN A 3 -1.04 -11.32 2.78
N SER A 4 -0.77 -12.54 2.28
CA SER A 4 0.04 -13.52 3.03
C SER A 4 1.46 -13.05 3.45
N LEU A 5 2.08 -12.13 2.72
CA LEU A 5 3.40 -11.56 3.06
C LEU A 5 3.32 -10.55 4.21
N VAL A 6 2.22 -9.80 4.30
CA VAL A 6 1.98 -8.79 5.34
C VAL A 6 1.79 -9.46 6.70
N LEU A 7 1.16 -10.63 6.74
CA LEU A 7 0.78 -11.28 8.00
C LEU A 7 1.99 -11.88 8.75
N SER A 8 3.11 -12.12 8.08
CA SER A 8 4.30 -12.77 8.67
C SER A 8 5.34 -11.77 9.19
N ILE A 9 5.01 -10.49 9.34
CA ILE A 9 5.94 -9.46 9.85
C ILE A 9 5.41 -8.72 11.10
N ILE A 10 4.14 -8.95 11.45
CA ILE A 10 3.45 -8.38 12.61
C ILE A 10 3.25 -9.47 13.67
N THR A 11 3.13 -9.07 14.93
CA THR A 11 2.92 -9.99 16.08
C THR A 11 1.53 -9.87 16.70
N GLU A 12 0.74 -8.88 16.30
CA GLU A 12 -0.62 -8.60 16.77
C GLU A 12 -1.49 -8.04 15.64
N GLU A 13 -2.78 -7.89 15.89
CA GLU A 13 -3.71 -7.28 14.93
C GLU A 13 -3.32 -5.82 14.66
N MET A 14 -3.16 -5.46 13.39
CA MET A 14 -2.69 -4.13 12.99
C MET A 14 -3.55 -3.51 11.87
N PRO A 15 -3.70 -2.18 11.83
CA PRO A 15 -4.38 -1.50 10.74
C PRO A 15 -3.49 -1.44 9.49
N TYR A 16 -3.96 -2.03 8.38
CA TYR A 16 -3.19 -2.16 7.15
C TYR A 16 -3.41 -1.01 6.18
N GLN A 17 -4.68 -0.65 5.92
CA GLN A 17 -5.01 0.35 4.92
C GLN A 17 -6.40 0.92 5.19
N ARG A 18 -6.60 2.19 4.84
CA ARG A 18 -7.87 2.89 4.98
C ARG A 18 -8.55 3.07 3.62
N TYR A 19 -9.88 3.00 3.61
CA TYR A 19 -10.69 2.93 2.40
C TYR A 19 -11.86 3.91 2.44
N ARG A 20 -12.29 4.38 1.27
CA ARG A 20 -13.56 5.11 1.08
C ARG A 20 -14.31 4.52 -0.10
N PHE A 21 -15.56 4.11 0.11
CA PHE A 21 -16.42 3.57 -0.95
C PHE A 21 -17.05 4.74 -1.72
N VAL A 22 -16.40 5.14 -2.81
CA VAL A 22 -16.85 6.29 -3.61
C VAL A 22 -17.98 5.94 -4.57
N GLY A 23 -18.12 4.65 -4.94
CA GLY A 23 -19.22 4.17 -5.78
C GLY A 23 -20.57 4.43 -5.14
N ASP A 24 -20.80 3.90 -3.93
CA ASP A 24 -22.06 4.09 -3.21
C ASP A 24 -22.28 5.54 -2.78
N GLU A 25 -21.23 6.25 -2.34
CA GLU A 25 -21.38 7.66 -1.94
C GLU A 25 -21.92 8.54 -3.07
N LYS A 26 -21.55 8.25 -4.33
CA LYS A 26 -22.04 9.00 -5.48
C LYS A 26 -23.55 8.83 -5.68
N ASP A 27 -24.07 7.65 -5.36
CA ASP A 27 -25.48 7.29 -5.59
C ASP A 27 -26.36 7.62 -4.38
N THR A 28 -25.83 7.45 -3.16
CA THR A 28 -26.58 7.59 -1.90
C THR A 28 -26.29 8.89 -1.15
N GLY A 29 -25.17 9.56 -1.45
CA GLY A 29 -24.65 10.68 -0.66
C GLY A 29 -24.06 10.28 0.69
N ILE A 30 -24.06 8.98 1.04
CA ILE A 30 -23.57 8.47 2.32
C ILE A 30 -22.09 8.13 2.21
N LYS A 31 -21.29 8.76 3.05
CA LYS A 31 -19.85 8.53 3.07
C LYS A 31 -19.50 7.29 3.91
N GLN A 32 -19.09 6.21 3.23
CA GLN A 32 -18.60 5.00 3.90
C GLN A 32 -17.06 4.97 3.92
N ILE A 33 -16.49 4.87 5.12
CA ILE A 33 -15.04 4.78 5.36
C ILE A 33 -14.78 3.65 6.34
N TRP A 34 -13.78 2.83 6.06
CA TRP A 34 -13.34 1.76 6.95
C TRP A 34 -11.81 1.60 6.89
N GLU A 35 -11.29 0.87 7.86
CA GLU A 35 -9.90 0.42 7.92
C GLU A 35 -9.89 -1.11 7.80
N GLU A 36 -9.02 -1.64 6.95
CA GLU A 36 -8.75 -3.08 6.91
C GLU A 36 -7.74 -3.40 7.99
N LEU A 37 -8.11 -4.32 8.87
CA LEU A 37 -7.23 -4.89 9.88
C LEU A 37 -6.64 -6.20 9.35
N VAL A 38 -5.42 -6.50 9.73
CA VAL A 38 -4.73 -7.76 9.43
C VAL A 38 -4.29 -8.45 10.71
N ILE A 39 -4.41 -9.77 10.74
CA ILE A 39 -4.06 -10.60 11.90
C ILE A 39 -2.78 -11.38 11.57
N PRO A 40 -1.82 -11.49 12.50
CA PRO A 40 -0.55 -12.18 12.29
C PRO A 40 -0.76 -13.64 11.89
N ARG A 41 0.20 -14.18 11.12
CA ARG A 41 0.20 -15.57 10.70
C ARG A 41 1.57 -16.21 10.90
N GLY A 42 1.61 -17.26 11.71
CA GLY A 42 2.83 -18.01 11.99
C GLY A 42 3.84 -17.17 12.79
N ASP A 43 5.10 -17.59 12.75
CA ASP A 43 6.17 -16.84 13.40
C ASP A 43 6.47 -15.56 12.62
N ALA A 44 6.48 -14.43 13.31
CA ALA A 44 6.78 -13.15 12.71
C ALA A 44 8.28 -13.06 12.38
N TYR A 45 8.59 -12.59 11.18
CA TYR A 45 9.93 -12.10 10.85
C TYR A 45 10.19 -10.86 11.70
N ASP A 46 11.24 -10.89 12.52
CA ASP A 46 11.58 -9.89 13.56
C ASP A 46 12.84 -9.06 13.23
N LYS A 47 13.55 -9.38 12.14
CA LYS A 47 14.75 -8.65 11.71
C LYS A 47 14.42 -7.33 10.98
N PRO A 48 15.41 -6.43 10.80
CA PRO A 48 15.22 -5.20 10.02
C PRO A 48 14.75 -5.49 8.59
N LEU A 49 13.79 -4.71 8.11
CA LEU A 49 13.16 -4.87 6.80
C LEU A 49 13.17 -3.54 6.05
N ILE A 50 13.60 -3.57 4.78
CA ILE A 50 13.59 -2.43 3.87
C ILE A 50 12.71 -2.76 2.66
N VAL A 51 11.81 -1.86 2.30
CA VAL A 51 11.00 -1.97 1.07
C VAL A 51 11.50 -0.96 0.06
N LEU A 52 11.86 -1.45 -1.13
CA LEU A 52 12.27 -0.60 -2.26
C LEU A 52 11.06 -0.32 -3.16
N VAL A 53 10.78 0.96 -3.39
CA VAL A 53 9.65 1.41 -4.22
C VAL A 53 10.05 2.41 -5.28
N GLY A 54 9.27 2.53 -6.34
CA GLY A 54 9.43 3.65 -7.27
C GLY A 54 8.30 3.80 -8.25
N ARG A 55 8.52 4.58 -9.31
CA ARG A 55 7.50 4.96 -10.31
C ARG A 55 6.70 3.80 -10.93
N TRP A 56 7.24 2.58 -10.90
CA TRP A 56 6.61 1.37 -11.42
C TRP A 56 5.96 0.49 -10.34
N THR A 57 6.13 0.83 -9.06
CA THR A 57 5.39 0.23 -7.95
C THR A 57 3.95 0.72 -8.03
N GLY A 58 3.06 -0.13 -8.52
CA GLY A 58 1.64 0.18 -8.71
C GLY A 58 0.73 -0.84 -8.03
N SER A 59 -0.56 -0.51 -7.96
CA SER A 59 -1.63 -1.42 -7.56
C SER A 59 -1.37 -2.02 -6.17
N MET A 60 -1.43 -3.34 -6.00
CA MET A 60 -1.14 -4.00 -4.73
C MET A 60 0.26 -3.70 -4.20
N GLY A 61 1.24 -3.39 -5.06
CA GLY A 61 2.57 -2.99 -4.62
C GLY A 61 2.56 -1.69 -3.82
N GLU A 62 1.72 -0.72 -4.22
CA GLU A 62 1.52 0.51 -3.46
C GLU A 62 0.85 0.22 -2.11
N GLY A 63 -0.19 -0.64 -2.10
CA GLY A 63 -0.90 -1.03 -0.88
C GLY A 63 0.00 -1.74 0.13
N ILE A 64 0.82 -2.70 -0.32
CA ILE A 64 1.77 -3.41 0.56
C ILE A 64 2.80 -2.44 1.13
N SER A 65 3.29 -1.49 0.32
CA SER A 65 4.29 -0.52 0.74
C SER A 65 3.77 0.41 1.83
N ILE A 66 2.57 0.97 1.65
CA ILE A 66 1.96 1.84 2.67
C ILE A 66 1.50 1.05 3.89
N GLY A 67 1.11 -0.21 3.75
CA GLY A 67 0.79 -1.06 4.88
C GLY A 67 2.02 -1.34 5.75
N PHE A 68 3.17 -1.63 5.13
CA PHE A 68 4.42 -1.82 5.87
C PHE A 68 4.86 -0.55 6.62
N ASP A 69 4.63 0.63 6.03
CA ASP A 69 4.82 1.92 6.68
C ASP A 69 3.84 2.10 7.85
N SER A 70 2.56 1.75 7.68
CA SER A 70 1.52 1.83 8.73
C SER A 70 1.82 0.97 9.96
N PHE A 71 2.54 -0.14 9.80
CA PHE A 71 2.93 -1.00 10.91
C PHE A 71 4.18 -0.54 11.65
N ASP A 72 4.87 0.50 11.16
CA ASP A 72 6.20 0.92 11.63
C ASP A 72 7.21 -0.26 11.67
N ARG A 73 7.08 -1.19 10.71
CA ARG A 73 7.83 -2.45 10.71
C ARG A 73 8.94 -2.49 9.66
N ALA A 74 8.87 -1.62 8.65
CA ALA A 74 9.86 -1.52 7.59
C ALA A 74 10.16 -0.07 7.22
N GLU A 75 11.42 0.19 6.84
CA GLU A 75 11.79 1.46 6.23
C GLU A 75 11.49 1.42 4.73
N ILE A 76 10.73 2.39 4.24
CA ILE A 76 10.41 2.51 2.82
C ILE A 76 11.45 3.43 2.14
N VAL A 77 12.08 2.94 1.07
CA VAL A 77 13.15 3.64 0.34
C VAL A 77 12.81 3.74 -1.14
N GLY A 78 12.97 4.93 -1.72
CA GLY A 78 12.90 5.12 -3.17
C GLY A 78 12.17 6.39 -3.61
N THR A 79 11.42 6.32 -4.71
CA THR A 79 10.72 7.46 -5.30
C THR A 79 9.22 7.46 -4.98
N LYS A 80 8.50 8.51 -5.41
CA LYS A 80 7.04 8.46 -5.52
C LYS A 80 6.64 7.25 -6.39
N MET A 81 5.62 6.54 -5.95
CA MET A 81 5.09 5.34 -6.62
C MET A 81 4.26 5.70 -7.88
N ALA A 82 3.62 4.72 -8.51
CA ALA A 82 2.82 4.92 -9.73
C ALA A 82 1.65 5.90 -9.55
N GLY A 83 1.12 6.04 -8.34
CA GLY A 83 0.05 6.98 -8.02
C GLY A 83 -1.31 6.49 -8.48
N LEU A 84 -1.59 5.19 -8.41
CA LEU A 84 -2.91 4.67 -8.85
C LEU A 84 -3.99 5.03 -7.83
N LEU A 85 -5.09 5.59 -8.32
CA LEU A 85 -6.11 6.30 -7.53
C LEU A 85 -7.08 5.40 -6.75
N GLY A 86 -6.91 4.08 -6.82
CA GLY A 86 -7.67 3.15 -5.99
C GLY A 86 -8.14 1.90 -6.73
N GLY A 87 -9.18 1.28 -6.19
CA GLY A 87 -9.81 0.08 -6.74
C GLY A 87 -10.81 0.42 -7.84
N ILE A 88 -10.78 -0.36 -8.91
CA ILE A 88 -11.71 -0.27 -10.04
C ILE A 88 -12.54 -1.54 -10.13
N TRP A 89 -13.79 -1.42 -10.55
CA TRP A 89 -14.62 -2.56 -10.94
C TRP A 89 -14.71 -2.67 -12.45
N ALA A 90 -14.67 -3.91 -12.92
CA ALA A 90 -14.88 -4.22 -14.33
C ALA A 90 -16.35 -4.51 -14.56
N PHE A 91 -16.85 -3.99 -15.67
CA PHE A 91 -18.21 -4.17 -16.15
C PHE A 91 -18.15 -4.51 -17.64
N GLU A 92 -19.25 -5.05 -18.14
CA GLU A 92 -19.40 -5.44 -19.53
C GLU A 92 -20.74 -4.93 -20.05
N LEU A 93 -20.76 -4.42 -21.28
CA LEU A 93 -22.01 -4.03 -21.94
C LEU A 93 -22.77 -5.28 -22.38
N ASP A 94 -24.06 -5.36 -22.04
CA ASP A 94 -24.87 -6.56 -22.26
C ASP A 94 -24.92 -7.00 -23.73
N GLU A 95 -25.06 -6.05 -24.65
CA GLU A 95 -25.24 -6.34 -26.08
C GLU A 95 -23.91 -6.51 -26.84
N THR A 96 -22.93 -5.63 -26.60
CA THR A 96 -21.68 -5.59 -27.40
C THR A 96 -20.53 -6.35 -26.77
N LYS A 97 -20.63 -6.72 -25.49
CA LYS A 97 -19.57 -7.36 -24.71
C LYS A 97 -18.28 -6.53 -24.58
N ILE A 98 -18.37 -5.22 -24.82
CA ILE A 98 -17.24 -4.32 -24.59
C ILE A 98 -17.06 -4.12 -23.08
N GLY A 99 -15.85 -4.39 -22.59
CA GLY A 99 -15.47 -4.17 -21.21
C GLY A 99 -15.15 -2.71 -20.90
N TYR A 100 -15.56 -2.24 -19.73
CA TYR A 100 -15.20 -0.93 -19.19
C TYR A 100 -14.94 -1.01 -17.69
N GLN A 101 -14.26 -0.01 -17.14
CA GLN A 101 -13.91 0.03 -15.72
C GLN A 101 -14.27 1.36 -15.10
N PHE A 102 -14.87 1.31 -13.90
CA PHE A 102 -15.17 2.50 -13.11
C PHE A 102 -14.44 2.47 -11.77
N PRO A 103 -13.94 3.63 -11.28
CA PRO A 103 -13.36 3.74 -9.96
C PRO A 103 -14.43 3.55 -8.90
N GLY A 104 -14.06 2.80 -7.89
CA GLY A 104 -15.01 2.30 -6.90
C GLY A 104 -14.65 2.61 -5.47
N ILE A 105 -13.36 2.53 -5.20
CA ILE A 105 -12.81 2.65 -3.86
C ILE A 105 -11.60 3.56 -3.95
N LYS A 106 -11.54 4.55 -3.06
CA LYS A 106 -10.34 5.36 -2.84
C LYS A 106 -9.54 4.77 -1.67
N LEU A 107 -8.22 4.75 -1.82
CA LEU A 107 -7.28 4.13 -0.88
C LEU A 107 -6.45 5.19 -0.17
N TYR A 108 -6.17 4.96 1.11
CA TYR A 108 -5.42 5.86 1.98
C TYR A 108 -4.49 5.07 2.87
N HIS A 109 -3.37 5.68 3.25
CA HIS A 109 -2.62 5.26 4.42
C HIS A 109 -3.48 5.47 5.69
N VAL A 110 -3.18 4.75 6.77
CA VAL A 110 -3.97 4.80 8.01
C VAL A 110 -3.99 6.19 8.65
N ASP A 111 -2.94 6.99 8.42
CA ASP A 111 -2.84 8.40 8.80
C ASP A 111 -3.75 9.35 7.98
N LYS A 112 -4.53 8.80 7.03
CA LYS A 112 -5.45 9.48 6.10
C LYS A 112 -4.78 10.14 4.88
N THR A 113 -3.47 9.98 4.69
CA THR A 113 -2.79 10.41 3.46
C THR A 113 -3.35 9.63 2.27
N PRO A 114 -3.81 10.28 1.18
CA PRO A 114 -4.20 9.57 -0.04
C PRO A 114 -3.05 8.71 -0.54
N ARG A 115 -3.32 7.46 -0.93
CA ARG A 115 -2.26 6.52 -1.30
C ARG A 115 -1.42 7.02 -2.47
N GLU A 116 -2.05 7.71 -3.41
CA GLU A 116 -1.38 8.35 -4.56
C GLU A 116 -0.44 9.50 -4.17
N ASP A 117 -0.55 10.03 -2.95
CA ASP A 117 0.25 11.12 -2.42
C ASP A 117 1.33 10.65 -1.44
N PHE A 118 1.37 9.36 -1.12
CA PHE A 118 2.44 8.79 -0.29
C PHE A 118 3.82 9.00 -0.92
N VAL A 119 4.76 9.47 -0.11
CA VAL A 119 6.17 9.64 -0.49
C VAL A 119 7.03 8.97 0.58
N PRO A 120 7.93 8.04 0.21
CA PRO A 120 8.82 7.40 1.17
C PRO A 120 9.65 8.42 1.96
N LYS A 121 9.80 8.21 3.27
CA LYS A 121 10.67 9.01 4.15
C LYS A 121 12.11 9.03 3.64
N ASN A 122 12.62 7.88 3.19
CA ASN A 122 13.94 7.78 2.55
C ASN A 122 13.81 7.99 1.03
N ARG A 123 13.49 9.22 0.63
CA ARG A 123 13.29 9.55 -0.78
C ARG A 123 14.61 9.62 -1.55
N ILE A 124 14.77 8.74 -2.52
CA ILE A 124 15.95 8.63 -3.39
C ILE A 124 15.49 8.68 -4.84
N ILE A 125 16.09 9.55 -5.67
CA ILE A 125 15.71 9.71 -7.08
C ILE A 125 16.47 8.76 -8.01
N SER A 126 17.77 8.55 -7.77
CA SER A 126 18.58 7.67 -8.62
C SER A 126 18.43 6.24 -8.18
N ASN A 127 18.08 5.35 -9.11
CA ASN A 127 17.99 3.91 -8.83
C ASN A 127 19.33 3.33 -8.34
N SER A 128 20.47 3.90 -8.74
CA SER A 128 21.80 3.48 -8.27
C SER A 128 21.96 3.59 -6.76
N ASP A 129 21.19 4.46 -6.12
CA ASP A 129 21.39 4.85 -4.73
C ASP A 129 20.44 4.10 -3.78
N TYR A 130 19.49 3.33 -4.33
CA TYR A 130 18.51 2.56 -3.56
C TYR A 130 19.19 1.51 -2.67
N LEU A 131 20.03 0.66 -3.27
CA LEU A 131 20.70 -0.43 -2.55
C LEU A 131 21.75 0.09 -1.56
N PRO A 132 22.62 1.07 -1.91
CA PRO A 132 23.49 1.72 -0.93
C PRO A 132 22.71 2.26 0.27
N LYS A 133 21.59 2.95 0.04
CA LYS A 133 20.76 3.49 1.13
C LYS A 133 20.13 2.39 1.98
N ALA A 134 19.61 1.33 1.35
CA ALA A 134 19.05 0.18 2.07
C ALA A 134 20.09 -0.50 2.96
N LYS A 135 21.32 -0.70 2.47
CA LYS A 135 22.43 -1.26 3.25
C LYS A 135 22.78 -0.36 4.44
N GLU A 136 22.86 0.95 4.22
CA GLU A 136 23.11 1.93 5.30
C GLU A 136 22.08 1.78 6.44
N LEU A 137 20.78 1.71 6.10
CA LEU A 137 19.70 1.59 7.07
C LEU A 137 19.69 0.24 7.79
N ILE A 138 19.99 -0.85 7.08
CA ILE A 138 20.12 -2.18 7.70
C ILE A 138 21.28 -2.20 8.68
N TYR A 139 22.45 -1.66 8.33
CA TYR A 139 23.59 -1.69 9.25
C TYR A 139 23.38 -0.80 10.50
N LYS A 140 22.65 0.30 10.36
CA LYS A 140 22.29 1.17 11.50
C LYS A 140 21.30 0.56 12.47
N SER A 141 20.46 -0.38 12.03
CA SER A 141 19.43 -1.01 12.87
C SER A 141 19.91 -2.26 13.62
N VAL A 142 21.14 -2.70 13.35
CA VAL A 142 21.77 -3.88 13.98
C VAL A 142 22.85 -3.48 15.00
N GLN A 143 23.20 -2.19 15.07
CA GLN A 143 24.09 -1.61 16.09
C GLN A 143 23.29 -1.12 17.30
#